data_AF-A0A0K9GSY1-F1
#
_entry.id   AF-A0A0K9GSY1-F1
#
_cell.length_a   1.000
_cell.length_b   1.000
_cell.length_c   1.000
_cell.angle_alpha   90.00
_cell.angle_beta   90.00
_cell.angle_gamma   90.00
#
_symmetry.space_group_name_H-M   'P 1'
#
loop_
_entity.id
_entity.type
_entity.pdbx_description
1 polymer ?
#
loop_
_entity_poly.entity_id
_entity_poly.type
_entity_poly.pdbx_seq_one_letter_code
_entity_poly.pdbx_strand_id
1 'polypeptide(L)' 'MIGLKPFEYQSSKTEAEFFNEFKLTTEFNNVAATETVIVKTSLIYVKEQGWKVDDMEFIGQLTGRK' A
#
# COMPACT_ATOMS: atom_id res chain seq x y z
N MET A 1 4.25 13.16 8.78
CA MET A 1 4.11 11.93 7.98
C MET A 1 3.85 10.79 8.95
N ILE A 2 2.59 10.44 9.19
CA ILE A 2 2.23 9.33 10.09
C ILE A 2 2.42 8.06 9.29
N GLY A 3 3.67 7.59 9.22
CA GLY A 3 4.04 6.36 8.55
C GLY A 3 3.53 5.19 9.38
N LEU A 4 2.60 4.42 8.81
CA LEU A 4 2.24 3.12 9.37
C LEU A 4 3.49 2.25 9.45
N LYS A 5 3.62 1.53 10.57
CA LYS A 5 4.63 0.49 10.72
C LYS A 5 4.38 -0.54 9.61
N PRO A 6 5.33 -0.77 8.69
CA PRO A 6 5.19 -1.86 7.74
C PRO A 6 4.99 -3.15 8.53
N PHE A 7 3.89 -3.87 8.27
CA PHE A 7 3.83 -5.27 8.62
C PHE A 7 4.71 -5.99 7.60
N GLU A 8 6.01 -6.02 7.89
CA GLU A 8 6.98 -6.72 7.07
C GLU A 8 6.80 -8.22 7.32
N TYR A 9 6.09 -8.88 6.40
CA TYR A 9 6.18 -10.33 6.29
C TYR A 9 7.31 -10.64 5.33
N GLN A 10 8.50 -10.88 5.89
CA GLN A 10 9.66 -11.32 5.13
C GLN A 10 9.47 -12.81 4.82
N SER A 11 8.87 -13.11 3.66
CA SER A 11 8.70 -14.49 3.18
C SER A 11 10.07 -15.17 2.97
N SER A 12 11.08 -14.41 2.54
CA SER A 12 12.46 -14.89 2.36
C SER A 12 13.51 -13.75 2.38
N LYS A 13 14.80 -14.08 2.26
CA LYS A 13 15.87 -13.06 2.13
C LYS A 13 15.78 -12.22 0.84
N THR A 14 14.94 -12.64 -0.11
CA THR A 14 14.80 -12.02 -1.43
C THR A 14 13.40 -11.53 -1.72
N GLU A 15 12.46 -11.69 -0.78
CA GLU A 15 11.05 -11.31 -0.95
C GLU A 15 10.54 -10.59 0.30
N ALA A 16 9.78 -9.52 0.10
CA ALA A 16 9.14 -8.79 1.18
C ALA A 16 7.77 -8.27 0.75
N GLU A 17 6.81 -8.26 1.67
CA GLU A 17 5.47 -7.73 1.43
C GLU A 17 5.18 -6.55 2.36
N PHE A 18 4.51 -5.53 1.81
CA PHE A 18 4.15 -4.31 2.52
C PHE A 18 2.67 -3.99 2.33
N PHE A 19 2.00 -3.59 3.40
CA PHE A 19 0.65 -3.04 3.37
C PHE A 19 0.72 -1.53 3.53
N ASN A 20 0.39 -0.80 2.47
CA ASN A 20 0.38 0.65 2.43
C ASN A 20 -1.05 1.18 2.53
N GLU A 21 -1.32 2.08 3.47
CA GLU A 21 -2.60 2.76 3.58
C GLU A 21 -2.49 4.18 3.00
N PHE A 22 -3.41 4.51 2.10
CA PHE A 22 -3.53 5.82 1.48
C PHE A 22 -4.89 6.41 1.80
N LYS A 23 -4.93 7.70 2.14
CA LYS A 23 -6.18 8.47 2.17
C LYS A 23 -6.33 9.18 0.85
N LEU A 24 -7.33 8.80 0.07
CA LEU A 24 -7.62 9.38 -1.23
C LEU A 24 -8.84 10.28 -1.12
N THR A 25 -8.66 11.58 -1.36
CA THR A 25 -9.76 12.53 -1.45
C THR A 25 -10.08 12.82 -2.91
N THR A 26 -11.35 12.65 -3.27
CA THR A 26 -11.88 13.03 -4.59
C THR A 26 -12.92 14.13 -4.39
N GLU A 27 -12.79 15.22 -5.15
CA GLU A 27 -13.71 16.35 -5.12
C GLU A 27 -14.46 16.47 -6.45
N PHE A 28 -15.79 16.55 -6.38
CA PHE A 28 -16.64 16.75 -7.54
C PHE A 28 -17.93 17.49 -7.15
N ASN A 29 -18.36 18.48 -7.93
CA ASN A 29 -19.55 19.29 -7.65
C ASN A 29 -19.60 19.88 -6.22
N ASN A 30 -18.48 20.40 -5.72
CA ASN A 30 -18.32 20.93 -4.36
C ASN A 30 -18.59 19.91 -3.24
N VAL A 31 -18.57 18.61 -3.55
CA VAL A 31 -18.65 17.53 -2.58
C VAL A 31 -17.31 16.80 -2.57
N ALA A 32 -16.70 16.68 -1.38
CA ALA A 32 -15.49 15.91 -1.17
C ALA A 32 -15.84 14.54 -0.55
N ALA A 33 -15.27 13.48 -1.11
CA ALA A 33 -15.31 12.14 -0.54
C ALA A 33 -13.88 11.69 -0.26
N THR A 34 -13.61 11.22 0.97
CA THR A 34 -12.31 10.69 1.36
C THR A 34 -12.46 9.21 1.66
N GLU A 35 -11.67 8.41 0.97
CA GLU A 35 -11.63 6.97 1.11
C GLU A 35 -10.26 6.52 1.60
N THR A 36 -10.22 5.55 2.50
CA THR A 36 -8.98 4.89 2.88
C THR A 36 -8.80 3.65 2.01
N VAL A 37 -7.72 3.63 1.24
CA VAL A 37 -7.33 2.55 0.34
C VAL A 37 -6.13 1.83 0.94
N ILE A 38 -6.17 0.49 0.94
CA ILE A 38 -5.03 -0.33 1.31
C ILE A 38 -4.48 -0.99 0.04
N VAL A 39 -3.17 -0.90 -0.15
CA VAL A 39 -2.44 -1.51 -1.26
C VAL A 39 -1.39 -2.45 -0.70
N LYS A 40 -1.40 -3.70 -1.15
CA LYS A 40 -0.31 -4.65 -0.92
C LYS A 40 0.75 -4.42 -1.97
N THR A 41 2.01 -4.35 -1.56
CA THR A 41 3.15 -4.24 -2.46
C THR A 41 4.11 -5.38 -2.16
N SER A 42 4.37 -6.19 -3.18
CA SER A 42 5.33 -7.28 -3.11
C SER A 42 6.64 -6.81 -3.74
N LEU A 43 7.75 -7.04 -3.04
CA LEU A 43 9.09 -6.69 -3.49
C LEU A 43 9.91 -7.94 -3.70
N ILE A 44 10.73 -7.92 -4.74
CA ILE A 44 11.76 -8.93 -5.01
C ILE A 44 13.14 -8.28 -5.07
N TYR A 45 14.13 -8.93 -4.48
CA TYR A 45 15.53 -8.51 -4.58
C TYR A 45 16.17 -9.12 -5.82
N VAL A 46 16.58 -8.25 -6.76
CA VAL A 46 17.33 -8.64 -7.95
C VAL A 46 18.80 -8.30 -7.73
N LYS A 47 19.67 -9.31 -7.81
CA LYS A 47 21.13 -9.15 -7.66
C LYS A 47 21.62 -8.05 -8.62
N GLU A 48 22.52 -7.19 -8.14
CA GLU A 48 23.06 -6.00 -8.84
C GLU A 48 22.07 -4.87 -9.14
N GLN A 49 20.76 -5.10 -9.04
CA GLN A 49 19.74 -4.08 -9.31
C GLN A 49 18.98 -3.60 -8.07
N GLY A 50 19.12 -4.32 -6.95
CA GLY A 50 18.46 -4.00 -5.69
C GLY A 50 17.01 -4.49 -5.61
N TRP A 51 16.27 -3.93 -4.64
CA TRP A 51 14.84 -4.21 -4.48
C TRP A 51 14.02 -3.60 -5.61
N LYS A 52 13.10 -4.38 -6.15
CA LYS A 52 12.15 -3.98 -7.19
C LYS A 52 10.73 -4.33 -6.75
N VAL A 53 9.76 -3.58 -7.24
CA VAL A 53 8.34 -3.94 -7.11
C VAL A 53 8.08 -5.10 -8.06
N ASP A 54 7.63 -6.21 -7.49
CA ASP A 54 7.22 -7.39 -8.25
C ASP A 54 5.73 -7.32 -8.59
N ASP A 55 4.90 -7.00 -7.60
CA ASP A 55 3.45 -6.91 -7.75
C ASP A 55 2.82 -5.83 -6.86
N MET A 56 1.64 -5.35 -7.28
CA MET A 56 0.81 -4.41 -6.56
C MET A 56 -0.65 -4.83 -6.60
N GLU A 57 -1.22 -5.11 -5.44
CA GLU A 57 -2.60 -5.56 -5.30
C GLU A 57 -3.43 -4.54 -4.50
N PHE A 58 -4.60 -4.19 -5.03
CA PHE A 58 -5.61 -3.47 -4.27
C PHE A 58 -6.38 -4.46 -3.39
N ILE A 59 -6.18 -4.35 -2.08
CA ILE A 59 -6.69 -5.32 -1.10
C ILE A 59 -7.94 -4.83 -0.38
N GLY A 60 -8.33 -3.56 -0.55
CA GLY A 60 -9.64 -3.11 -0.13
C GLY A 60 -9.76 -1.61 0.08
N GLN A 61 -11.01 -1.21 0.22
CA GLN A 61 -11.44 0.13 0.59
C GLN A 61 -12.09 0.06 1.98
N LEU A 62 -11.63 0.87 2.92
CA LEU A 62 -12.32 1.05 4.19
C LEU A 62 -13.36 2.16 4.03
N THR A 63 -14.50 1.82 3.42
CA THR A 63 -15.69 2.69 3.43
C THR A 63 -16.37 2.59 4.79
N GLY A 64 -16.35 3.67 5.57
CA GLY A 64 -17.16 3.79 6.78
C GLY A 64 -16.40 3.54 8.08
N ARG A 65 -15.94 4.63 8.69
CA ARG A 65 -16.03 4.81 10.15
C ARG A 65 -16.77 6.14 10.38
N LYS A 66 -18.06 6.04 10.71
CA LYS A 66 -18.72 7.10 11.48
C LYS A 66 -18.26 6.99 12.93
#